data_AF-A0A7J8JJ52-F1
#
_entry.id   AF-A0A7J8JJ52-F1
#
_cell.length_a   1.000
_cell.length_b   1.000
_cell.length_c   1.000
_cell.angle_alpha   90.00
_cell.angle_beta   90.00
_cell.angle_gamma   90.00
#
_symmetry.space_group_name_H-M   'P 1'
#
loop_
_entity.id
_entity.type
_entity.pdbx_description
1 polymer ?
#
loop_
_entity_poly.entity_id
_entity_poly.type
_entity_poly.pdbx_seq_one_letter_code
_entity_poly.pdbx_strand_id
1 'polypeptide(L)'
;MISQVHIEVSKIKVNVTEIPDELPESQMRDKLELSFCKSRNGGGEVECVEYDKQTRSAVITFVETGVVDNILKMEDYPLYINQNCHRVVVSPYIEKHVKKFQVFSGISKRTVLLTGMEGLQMMDEEIIEDLINIHFQREKNGGGEVDVVKCSLDQPYIAYFQ
;
A
#
# COMPACT_ATOMS: atom_id res chain seq x y z
N MET A 1 -12.27 15.36 14.13
CA MET A 1 -11.02 15.92 13.56
C MET A 1 -10.57 14.97 12.46
N ILE A 2 -10.27 15.48 11.27
CA ILE A 2 -10.08 14.72 10.01
C ILE A 2 -8.60 14.34 9.81
N SER A 3 -8.34 13.07 9.49
CA SER A 3 -7.04 12.57 9.03
C SER A 3 -6.72 13.21 7.67
N GLN A 4 -5.52 13.78 7.51
CA GLN A 4 -5.05 14.32 6.22
C GLN A 4 -3.97 13.41 5.68
N VAL A 5 -4.24 12.79 4.52
CA VAL A 5 -3.22 12.07 3.74
C VAL A 5 -2.54 13.10 2.85
N HIS A 6 -1.25 13.33 3.07
CA HIS A 6 -0.44 14.11 2.14
C HIS A 6 0.15 13.15 1.11
N ILE A 7 -0.21 13.36 -0.15
CA ILE A 7 0.31 12.62 -1.29
C ILE A 7 1.43 13.49 -1.87
N GLU A 8 2.67 13.02 -1.84
CA GLU A 8 3.82 13.72 -2.39
C GLU A 8 4.45 12.89 -3.50
N VAL A 9 4.77 13.53 -4.64
CA VAL A 9 5.49 12.87 -5.74
C VAL A 9 6.98 12.87 -5.38
N SER A 10 7.62 11.71 -5.41
CA SER A 10 9.05 11.60 -5.14
C SER A 10 9.87 12.26 -6.24
N LYS A 11 10.91 13.00 -5.85
CA LYS A 11 11.84 13.67 -6.78
C LYS A 11 13.02 12.80 -7.22
N ILE A 12 13.18 11.64 -6.58
CA ILE A 12 14.30 10.72 -6.79
C ILE A 12 13.85 9.29 -7.10
N LYS A 13 12.57 8.96 -6.95
CA LYS A 13 12.04 7.63 -7.27
C LYS A 13 11.11 7.66 -8.48
N VAL A 14 11.22 6.63 -9.32
CA VAL A 14 10.32 6.38 -10.45
C VAL A 14 9.82 4.94 -10.44
N ASN A 15 8.57 4.74 -10.81
CA ASN A 15 7.98 3.43 -11.04
C ASN A 15 8.20 3.02 -12.50
N VAL A 16 8.61 1.77 -12.70
CA VAL A 16 8.79 1.16 -14.02
C VAL A 16 7.94 -0.09 -14.09
N THR A 17 7.13 -0.23 -15.15
CA THR A 17 6.21 -1.35 -15.34
C THR A 17 6.31 -1.91 -16.75
N GLU A 18 5.63 -3.04 -17.00
CA GLU A 18 5.71 -3.81 -18.24
C GLU A 18 7.12 -4.36 -18.55
N ILE A 19 7.90 -4.63 -17.50
CA ILE A 19 9.29 -5.12 -17.63
C ILE A 19 9.27 -6.53 -18.22
N PRO A 20 9.98 -6.83 -19.32
CA PRO A 20 10.03 -8.17 -19.93
C PRO A 20 10.59 -9.23 -18.97
N ASP A 21 10.00 -10.43 -18.94
CA ASP A 21 10.50 -11.55 -18.12
C ASP A 21 11.44 -12.47 -18.93
N GLU A 22 12.56 -11.89 -19.39
CA GLU A 22 13.52 -12.58 -20.25
C GLU A 22 14.80 -12.99 -19.54
N LEU A 23 15.04 -12.46 -18.33
CA LEU A 23 16.26 -12.71 -17.56
C LEU A 23 15.93 -13.20 -16.13
N PRO A 24 16.87 -13.92 -15.49
CA PRO A 24 16.83 -14.15 -14.05
C PRO A 24 16.77 -12.84 -13.27
N GLU A 25 16.15 -12.88 -12.09
CA GLU A 25 15.84 -11.70 -11.29
C GLU A 25 17.06 -10.81 -10.97
N SER A 26 18.21 -11.42 -10.63
CA SER A 26 19.46 -10.69 -10.40
C SER A 26 19.95 -9.98 -11.66
N GLN A 27 19.99 -10.68 -12.78
CA GLN A 27 20.42 -10.10 -14.06
C GLN A 27 19.48 -8.99 -14.54
N MET A 28 18.17 -9.12 -14.27
CA MET A 28 17.20 -8.07 -14.60
C MET A 28 17.44 -6.82 -13.77
N ARG A 29 17.75 -6.95 -12.47
CA ARG A 29 18.11 -5.81 -11.61
C ARG A 29 19.34 -5.07 -12.15
N ASP A 30 20.43 -5.80 -12.38
CA ASP A 30 21.66 -5.22 -12.96
C ASP A 30 21.36 -4.52 -14.29
N LYS A 31 20.46 -5.11 -15.09
CA LYS A 31 20.11 -4.56 -16.40
C LYS A 31 19.30 -3.28 -16.34
N LEU A 32 18.37 -3.20 -15.39
CA LEU A 32 17.60 -2.01 -15.10
C LEU A 32 18.56 -0.91 -14.63
N GLU A 33 19.40 -1.20 -13.64
CA GLU A 33 20.39 -0.26 -13.11
C GLU A 33 21.27 0.33 -14.23
N LEU A 34 21.92 -0.53 -15.02
CA LEU A 34 22.75 -0.11 -16.15
C LEU A 34 21.98 0.68 -17.22
N SER A 35 20.68 0.43 -17.38
CA SER A 35 19.87 1.16 -18.35
C SER A 35 19.47 2.54 -17.83
N PHE A 36 19.12 2.66 -16.55
CA PHE A 36 18.73 3.92 -15.91
C PHE A 36 19.93 4.80 -15.52
N CYS A 37 21.14 4.24 -15.44
CA CYS A 37 22.39 5.02 -15.35
C CYS A 37 22.76 5.77 -16.64
N LYS A 38 22.09 5.50 -17.77
CA LYS A 38 22.45 6.10 -19.07
C LYS A 38 21.84 7.49 -19.23
N SER A 39 22.67 8.51 -19.10
CA SER A 39 22.30 9.91 -19.35
C SER A 39 21.69 10.18 -20.73
N ARG A 40 22.11 9.43 -21.78
CA ARG A 40 21.53 9.54 -23.13
C ARG A 40 20.02 9.27 -23.19
N ASN A 41 19.48 8.53 -22.23
CA ASN A 41 18.05 8.21 -22.13
C ASN A 41 17.36 9.06 -21.05
N GLY A 42 17.99 10.15 -20.59
CA GLY A 42 17.48 10.97 -19.48
C GLY A 42 17.74 10.39 -18.09
N GLY A 43 18.47 9.27 -18.00
CA GLY A 43 18.89 8.63 -16.75
C GLY A 43 20.00 9.37 -16.01
N GLY A 44 20.40 8.83 -14.86
CA GLY A 44 21.41 9.41 -13.96
C GLY A 44 21.89 8.37 -12.97
N GLU A 45 22.78 8.73 -12.05
CA GLU A 45 23.32 7.79 -11.06
C GLU A 45 22.21 7.14 -10.24
N VAL A 46 22.15 5.80 -10.30
CA VAL A 46 21.13 4.99 -9.61
C VAL A 46 21.69 4.60 -8.24
N GLU A 47 20.93 4.87 -7.19
CA GLU A 47 21.22 4.45 -5.82
C GLU A 47 20.72 3.03 -5.56
N CYS A 48 19.51 2.69 -6.03
CA CYS A 48 18.89 1.40 -5.74
C CYS A 48 17.85 0.98 -6.80
N VAL A 49 17.71 -0.33 -7.01
CA VAL A 49 16.72 -0.96 -7.88
C VAL A 49 15.94 -2.03 -7.11
N GLU A 50 14.67 -1.74 -6.83
CA GLU A 50 13.73 -2.66 -6.21
C GLU A 50 12.86 -3.33 -7.28
N TYR A 51 13.34 -4.44 -7.86
CA TYR A 51 12.60 -5.20 -8.88
C TYR A 51 11.73 -6.30 -8.26
N ASP A 52 10.48 -6.37 -8.70
CA ASP A 52 9.54 -7.46 -8.43
C ASP A 52 9.17 -8.17 -9.74
N LYS A 53 9.61 -9.43 -9.82
CA LYS A 53 9.37 -10.29 -10.98
C LYS A 53 7.90 -10.71 -11.12
N GLN A 54 7.17 -10.90 -10.03
CA GLN A 54 5.78 -11.36 -10.08
C GLN A 54 4.87 -10.29 -10.68
N THR A 55 5.08 -9.04 -10.29
CA THR A 55 4.32 -7.89 -10.80
C THR A 55 4.91 -7.26 -12.05
N ARG A 56 6.08 -7.75 -12.51
CA ARG A 56 6.85 -7.20 -13.65
C ARG A 56 7.08 -5.69 -13.51
N SER A 57 7.41 -5.26 -12.30
CA SER A 57 7.56 -3.86 -11.92
C SER A 57 8.85 -3.60 -11.15
N ALA A 58 9.35 -2.38 -11.21
CA ALA A 58 10.52 -1.95 -10.44
C ALA A 58 10.34 -0.53 -9.92
N VAL A 59 10.95 -0.25 -8.77
CA VAL A 59 11.20 1.11 -8.30
C VAL A 59 12.68 1.41 -8.48
N ILE A 60 12.99 2.48 -9.19
CA ILE A 60 14.37 2.96 -9.37
C ILE A 60 14.54 4.21 -8.53
N THR A 61 15.56 4.21 -7.67
CA THR A 61 15.95 5.35 -6.83
C THR A 61 17.24 5.96 -7.37
N PHE A 62 17.25 7.26 -7.60
CA PHE A 62 18.39 8.02 -8.11
C PHE A 62 19.09 8.79 -6.99
N VAL A 63 20.40 8.97 -7.11
CA VAL A 63 21.20 9.79 -6.20
C VAL A 63 20.85 11.28 -6.34
N GLU A 64 20.68 11.74 -7.60
CA GLU A 64 20.43 13.15 -7.90
C GLU A 64 18.95 13.46 -8.13
N THR A 65 18.49 14.57 -7.55
CA THR A 65 17.17 15.14 -7.85
C THR A 65 17.13 15.73 -9.26
N GLY A 66 16.00 15.58 -9.96
CA GLY A 66 15.79 16.12 -11.31
C GLY A 66 16.00 15.11 -12.44
N VAL A 67 16.64 13.96 -12.15
CA VAL A 67 16.70 12.83 -13.09
C VAL A 67 15.29 12.31 -13.39
N VAL A 68 14.46 12.19 -12.35
CA VAL A 68 13.06 11.74 -12.45
C VAL A 68 12.26 12.61 -13.42
N ASP A 69 12.42 13.93 -13.37
CA ASP A 69 11.71 14.85 -14.28
C ASP A 69 12.10 14.65 -15.76
N ASN A 70 13.33 14.20 -16.03
CA ASN A 70 13.77 13.91 -17.39
C ASN A 70 13.23 12.57 -17.87
N ILE A 71 13.22 11.56 -17.02
CA ILE A 71 12.66 10.23 -17.33
C ILE A 71 11.16 10.32 -17.57
N LEU A 72 10.42 11.04 -16.71
CA LEU A 72 8.96 11.15 -16.80
C LEU A 72 8.45 11.91 -18.03
N LYS A 73 9.31 12.67 -18.72
CA LYS A 73 8.98 13.26 -20.03
C LYS A 73 8.92 12.22 -21.15
N MET A 74 9.47 11.02 -20.92
CA MET A 74 9.38 9.91 -21.86
C MET A 74 8.17 9.05 -21.48
N GLU A 75 7.15 8.99 -22.35
CA GLU A 75 6.00 8.10 -22.13
C GLU A 75 6.41 6.62 -22.16
N ASP A 76 7.37 6.27 -23.02
CA ASP A 76 7.91 4.91 -23.18
C ASP A 76 9.45 4.93 -23.04
N TYR A 77 9.99 4.30 -22.01
CA TYR A 77 11.44 4.21 -21.79
C TYR A 77 12.04 3.01 -22.54
N PRO A 78 13.11 3.19 -23.35
CA PRO A 78 13.72 2.09 -24.09
C PRO A 78 14.65 1.24 -23.21
N LEU A 79 14.26 -0.01 -22.98
CA LEU A 79 15.03 -1.03 -22.27
C LEU A 79 15.62 -2.05 -23.25
N TYR A 80 16.95 -2.05 -23.40
CA TYR A 80 17.62 -2.92 -24.36
C TYR A 80 18.12 -4.20 -23.72
N ILE A 81 17.44 -5.33 -23.88
CA ILE A 81 17.88 -6.62 -23.35
C ILE A 81 18.48 -7.46 -24.48
N ASN A 82 19.74 -7.89 -24.33
CA ASN A 82 20.49 -8.56 -25.39
C ASN A 82 20.50 -7.73 -26.69
N GLN A 83 19.86 -8.22 -27.74
CA GLN A 83 19.71 -7.53 -29.03
C GLN A 83 18.30 -6.91 -29.21
N ASN A 84 17.40 -7.08 -28.24
CA ASN A 84 16.02 -6.65 -28.31
C ASN A 84 15.83 -5.29 -27.63
N CYS A 85 14.97 -4.44 -28.20
CA CYS A 85 14.55 -3.18 -27.59
C CYS A 85 13.11 -3.32 -27.12
N HIS A 86 12.93 -3.24 -25.80
CA HIS A 86 11.63 -3.25 -25.15
C HIS A 86 11.24 -1.83 -24.75
N ARG A 87 9.94 -1.55 -24.74
CA ARG A 87 9.40 -0.30 -24.22
C ARG A 87 8.78 -0.59 -22.87
N VAL A 88 9.29 0.05 -21.82
CA VAL A 88 8.76 -0.06 -20.46
C VAL A 88 8.10 1.26 -20.09
N VAL A 89 7.03 1.17 -19.31
CA VAL A 89 6.25 2.34 -18.90
C VAL A 89 6.86 2.93 -17.64
N VAL A 90 7.18 4.22 -17.67
CA VAL A 90 7.68 4.97 -16.51
C VAL A 90 6.60 5.87 -15.95
N SER A 91 6.46 5.91 -14.62
CA SER A 91 5.45 6.73 -13.96
C SER A 91 5.96 7.29 -12.63
N PRO A 92 5.38 8.40 -12.13
CA PRO A 92 5.85 9.02 -10.90
C PRO A 92 5.70 8.06 -9.70
N TYR A 93 6.70 8.04 -8.82
CA TYR A 93 6.56 7.34 -7.54
C TYR A 93 5.84 8.24 -6.54
N ILE A 94 4.78 7.72 -5.92
CA ILE A 94 3.97 8.44 -4.94
C ILE A 94 4.38 8.00 -3.54
N GLU A 95 4.94 8.93 -2.76
CA GLU A 95 5.28 8.69 -1.37
C GLU A 95 4.04 8.95 -0.50
N LYS A 96 3.57 7.90 0.18
CA LYS A 96 2.40 7.98 1.07
C LYS A 96 2.89 8.11 2.51
N HIS A 97 2.95 9.34 3.02
CA HIS A 97 3.27 9.61 4.42
C HIS A 97 2.00 9.85 5.24
N VAL A 98 1.73 8.98 6.20
CA VAL A 98 0.66 9.20 7.20
C VAL A 98 1.22 10.04 8.34
N LYS A 99 1.21 11.37 8.19
CA LYS A 99 1.88 12.29 9.15
C LYS A 99 1.12 12.52 10.47
N LYS A 100 -0.15 12.11 10.60
CA LYS A 100 -0.97 12.38 11.82
C LYS A 100 -1.99 11.28 12.08
N PHE A 101 -1.59 10.25 12.81
CA PHE A 101 -2.52 9.33 13.47
C PHE A 101 -2.64 9.73 14.94
N GLN A 102 -3.66 10.52 15.31
CA GLN A 102 -3.98 10.76 16.72
C GLN A 102 -4.88 9.64 17.21
N VAL A 103 -4.32 8.70 17.98
CA VAL A 103 -5.09 7.70 18.71
C VAL A 103 -5.65 8.37 19.96
N PHE A 104 -6.94 8.68 19.95
CA PHE A 104 -7.64 9.05 21.18
C PHE A 104 -8.02 7.78 21.94
N SER A 105 -7.34 7.52 23.05
CA SER A 105 -7.79 6.54 24.04
C SER A 105 -8.78 7.24 24.98
N GLY A 106 -10.03 6.79 24.96
CA GLY A 106 -11.08 7.30 25.85
C GLY A 106 -11.96 6.16 26.32
N ILE A 107 -12.31 6.16 27.61
CA ILE A 107 -13.28 5.21 28.16
C ILE A 107 -14.67 5.73 27.84
N SER A 108 -15.40 5.02 26.98
CA SER A 108 -16.82 5.31 26.73
C SER A 108 -17.66 4.77 27.87
N LYS A 109 -18.53 5.61 28.45
CA LYS A 109 -19.52 5.15 29.44
C LYS A 109 -20.72 4.43 28.81
N ARG A 110 -20.88 4.53 27.48
CA ARG A 110 -22.04 4.05 26.74
C ARG A 110 -21.73 2.91 25.76
N THR A 111 -20.47 2.49 25.69
CA THR A 111 -20.00 1.49 24.73
C THR A 111 -19.27 0.41 25.49
N VAL A 112 -19.63 -0.84 25.23
CA VAL A 112 -18.98 -2.02 25.79
C VAL A 112 -18.37 -2.85 24.67
N LEU A 113 -17.22 -3.44 24.93
CA LEU A 113 -16.62 -4.44 24.05
C LEU A 113 -17.05 -5.82 24.55
N LEU A 114 -17.69 -6.60 23.68
CA LEU A 114 -18.02 -8.00 23.94
C LEU A 114 -16.83 -8.87 23.52
N THR A 115 -16.34 -9.71 24.43
CA THR A 115 -15.23 -10.64 24.18
C THR A 115 -15.65 -12.07 24.54
N GLY A 116 -14.88 -13.07 24.09
CA GLY A 116 -15.15 -14.48 24.41
C GLY A 116 -16.29 -15.12 23.59
N MET A 117 -16.64 -14.54 22.45
CA MET A 117 -17.64 -15.11 21.54
C MET A 117 -17.01 -16.16 20.60
N GLU A 118 -16.51 -17.25 21.19
CA GLU A 118 -15.94 -18.37 20.45
C GLU A 118 -17.02 -19.12 19.66
N GLY A 119 -16.72 -19.51 18.42
CA GLY A 119 -17.62 -20.30 17.57
C GLY A 119 -18.59 -19.50 16.69
N LEU A 120 -18.69 -18.17 16.86
CA LEU A 120 -19.50 -17.30 15.98
C LEU A 120 -18.77 -16.91 14.68
N GLN A 121 -17.48 -17.22 14.56
CA GLN A 121 -16.64 -16.88 13.39
C GLN A 121 -17.06 -17.55 12.07
N MET A 122 -17.98 -18.52 12.13
CA MET A 122 -18.57 -19.18 10.95
C MET A 122 -19.95 -18.61 10.58
N MET A 123 -20.46 -17.65 11.35
CA MET A 123 -21.72 -16.96 11.12
C MET A 123 -21.50 -15.62 10.44
N ASP A 124 -22.50 -15.16 9.71
CA ASP A 124 -22.51 -13.86 9.06
C ASP A 124 -22.53 -12.73 10.10
N GLU A 125 -21.75 -11.67 9.85
CA GLU A 125 -21.61 -10.53 10.76
C GLU A 125 -22.94 -9.81 11.00
N GLU A 126 -23.77 -9.62 9.96
CA GLU A 126 -25.07 -8.96 10.10
C GLU A 126 -26.01 -9.78 11.00
N ILE A 127 -25.97 -11.11 10.86
CA ILE A 127 -26.76 -12.01 11.71
C ILE A 127 -26.32 -11.90 13.18
N ILE A 128 -25.01 -11.84 13.44
CA ILE A 128 -24.49 -11.69 14.80
C ILE A 128 -24.89 -10.34 15.38
N GLU A 129 -24.78 -9.27 14.60
CA GLU A 129 -25.20 -7.92 15.01
C GLU A 129 -26.68 -7.89 15.41
N ASP A 130 -27.56 -8.48 14.60
CA ASP A 130 -28.99 -8.58 14.89
C ASP A 130 -29.28 -9.38 16.16
N LEU A 131 -28.62 -10.53 16.33
CA LEU A 131 -28.79 -11.38 17.52
C LEU A 131 -28.36 -10.65 18.80
N ILE A 132 -27.25 -9.92 18.75
CA ILE A 132 -26.74 -9.11 19.86
C ILE A 132 -27.69 -7.94 20.13
N ASN A 133 -28.14 -7.25 19.10
CA ASN A 133 -29.09 -6.15 19.23
C ASN A 133 -30.37 -6.61 19.94
N ILE A 134 -30.97 -7.71 19.46
CA ILE A 134 -32.15 -8.33 20.08
C ILE A 134 -31.85 -8.77 21.52
N HIS A 135 -30.66 -9.30 21.80
CA HIS A 135 -30.29 -9.71 23.16
C HIS A 135 -30.32 -8.53 24.13
N PHE A 136 -29.71 -7.40 23.78
CA PHE A 136 -29.61 -6.23 24.65
C PHE A 136 -30.87 -5.36 24.66
N GLN A 137 -31.75 -5.42 23.66
CA GLN A 137 -33.04 -4.73 23.74
C GLN A 137 -34.05 -5.37 24.70
N ARG A 138 -33.77 -6.58 25.20
CA ARG A 138 -34.68 -7.29 26.11
C ARG A 138 -34.40 -6.93 27.56
N GLU A 139 -35.37 -6.30 28.23
CA GLU A 139 -35.27 -5.92 29.65
C GLU A 139 -34.88 -7.09 30.57
N LYS A 140 -35.36 -8.30 30.29
CA LYS A 140 -35.02 -9.51 31.07
C LYS A 140 -33.53 -9.86 31.07
N ASN A 141 -32.76 -9.35 30.10
CA ASN A 141 -31.32 -9.54 29.99
C ASN A 141 -30.54 -8.37 30.61
N GLY A 142 -31.23 -7.42 31.27
CA GLY A 142 -30.61 -6.25 31.88
C GLY A 142 -30.15 -5.18 30.90
N GLY A 143 -30.61 -5.25 29.65
CA GLY A 143 -30.28 -4.26 28.62
C GLY A 143 -31.32 -3.14 28.50
N GLY A 144 -31.34 -2.45 27.36
CA GLY A 144 -32.17 -1.28 27.09
C GLY A 144 -32.08 -0.89 25.62
N GLU A 145 -32.39 0.38 25.31
CA GLU A 145 -32.26 0.88 23.93
C GLU A 145 -30.82 0.78 23.43
N VAL A 146 -30.64 0.14 22.27
CA VAL A 146 -29.34 -0.06 21.62
C VAL A 146 -29.24 0.87 20.42
N ASP A 147 -28.25 1.77 20.45
CA ASP A 147 -27.99 2.72 19.36
C ASP A 147 -27.38 2.02 18.14
N VAL A 148 -26.27 1.30 18.35
CA VAL A 148 -25.52 0.61 17.28
C VAL A 148 -24.87 -0.65 17.85
N VAL A 149 -24.92 -1.73 17.07
CA VAL A 149 -24.06 -2.91 17.21
C VAL A 149 -23.13 -2.95 16.00
N LYS A 150 -21.86 -3.28 16.23
CA LYS A 150 -20.89 -3.55 15.16
C LYS A 150 -20.11 -4.80 15.48
N CYS A 151 -20.04 -5.71 14.52
CA CYS A 151 -19.22 -6.90 14.56
C CYS A 151 -18.03 -6.74 13.61
N SER A 152 -16.90 -7.32 13.97
CA SER A 152 -15.78 -7.53 13.07
C SER A 152 -15.13 -8.83 13.52
N LEU A 153 -15.30 -9.87 12.71
CA LEU A 153 -14.77 -11.22 12.95
C LEU A 153 -13.39 -11.41 12.34
N ASP A 154 -12.90 -10.40 11.60
CA ASP A 154 -11.56 -10.38 11.05
C ASP A 154 -10.50 -10.43 12.16
N GLN A 155 -9.40 -11.13 11.87
CA GLN A 155 -8.25 -11.12 12.77
C GLN A 155 -7.71 -9.68 12.90
N PRO A 156 -7.47 -9.19 14.13
CA PRO A 156 -6.88 -7.88 14.30
C PRO A 156 -5.48 -7.86 13.70
N TYR A 157 -5.28 -7.01 12.68
CA TYR A 157 -3.95 -6.75 12.14
C TYR A 157 -3.25 -5.70 13.00
N ILE A 158 -2.06 -6.05 13.48
CA ILE A 158 -1.19 -5.11 14.18
C ILE A 158 -0.39 -4.35 13.13
N ALA A 159 -0.68 -3.05 12.99
CA ALA A 159 0.12 -2.15 12.18
C ALA A 159 1.16 -1.45 13.08
N TYR A 160 2.43 -1.55 12.71
CA TYR A 160 3.51 -0.80 13.33
C TYR A 160 3.68 0.52 12.58
N PHE A 161 3.57 1.63 13.29
CA PHE A 161 3.85 2.97 12.77
C PHE A 161 5.20 3.39 13.35
N GLN A 162 6.17 3.72 12.48
CA GLN A 162 7.47 4.27 12.85
C GLN A 162 7.45 5.79 12.83
#